data_AF-A0A6M3J2J7-F1
#
_entry.id   AF-A0A6M3J2J7-F1
#
_cell.length_a   1.000
_cell.length_b   1.000
_cell.length_c   1.000
_cell.angle_alpha   90.00
_cell.angle_beta   90.00
_cell.angle_gamma   90.00
#
_symmetry.space_group_name_H-M   'P 1'
#
loop_
_entity.id
_entity.type
_entity.pdbx_description
1 polymer ?
#
loop_
_entity_poly.entity_id
_entity_poly.type
_entity_poly.pdbx_seq_one_letter_code
_entity_poly.pdbx_strand_id
1 'polypeptide(L)'
;MAFDRTAFLSAKWEPRTESVPVPDMAEFFGGSKKDAKWKVRGLEGVEVGRAKAAAARNRNVAAILEGLVSPSKKEIASSMAKLVGVGDDVPDDIAIRIEHFIMGSVEPEADLELAKTVCRSFPVEFYTITTKILELTGAGHLPGKPKPSGKKEK
;
A
#
# COMPACT_ATOMS: atom_id res chain seq x y z
N MET A 1 5.99 35.86 -1.76
CA MET A 1 6.73 35.43 -0.56
C MET A 1 7.78 34.41 -0.97
N ALA A 2 8.98 34.45 -0.40
CA ALA A 2 10.05 33.49 -0.70
C ALA A 2 9.90 32.22 0.14
N PHE A 3 10.44 31.10 -0.35
CA PHE A 3 10.44 29.83 0.37
C PHE A 3 11.41 29.87 1.56
N ASP A 4 10.91 29.58 2.76
CA ASP A 4 11.75 29.47 3.97
C ASP A 4 12.41 28.10 4.04
N ARG A 5 13.62 28.02 3.47
CA ARG A 5 14.43 26.80 3.45
C ARG A 5 14.80 26.31 4.85
N THR A 6 15.09 27.22 5.78
CA THR A 6 15.56 26.86 7.12
C THR A 6 14.43 26.25 7.93
N ALA A 7 13.25 26.88 7.91
CA ALA A 7 12.06 26.33 8.56
C ALA A 7 11.71 24.94 8.00
N PHE A 8 11.72 24.79 6.68
CA PHE A 8 11.40 23.52 6.02
C PHE A 8 12.35 22.37 6.40
N LEU A 9 13.66 22.62 6.41
CA LEU A 9 14.67 21.61 6.76
C LEU A 9 14.68 21.26 8.25
N SER A 10 14.21 22.17 9.11
CA SER A 10 14.14 21.94 10.56
C SER A 10 12.85 21.24 11.02
N ALA A 11 11.86 21.13 10.14
CA ALA A 11 10.58 20.51 10.47
C ALA A 11 10.75 18.99 10.67
N LYS A 12 10.09 18.45 11.69
CA LYS A 12 9.94 17.01 11.87
C LYS A 12 8.78 16.55 11.01
N TRP A 13 9.05 15.90 9.89
CA TRP A 13 8.01 15.41 8.99
C TRP A 13 7.45 14.07 9.49
N GLU A 14 6.12 13.98 9.58
CA GLU A 14 5.42 12.74 9.94
C GLU A 14 4.37 12.40 8.88
N PRO A 15 4.22 11.10 8.53
CA PRO A 15 3.26 10.69 7.53
C PRO A 15 1.84 10.96 8.04
N ARG A 16 0.97 11.42 7.14
CA ARG A 16 -0.46 11.52 7.44
C ARG A 16 -1.02 10.11 7.66
N THR A 17 -1.95 9.99 8.60
CA THR A 17 -2.69 8.75 8.87
C THR A 17 -4.18 9.00 8.81
N GLU A 18 -4.94 8.01 8.35
CA GLU A 18 -6.40 8.08 8.28
C GLU A 18 -7.01 6.70 8.50
N SER A 19 -8.24 6.66 9.04
CA SER A 19 -9.01 5.43 9.18
C SER A 19 -10.06 5.35 8.07
N VAL A 20 -9.90 4.37 7.18
CA VAL A 20 -10.80 4.09 6.06
C VAL A 20 -11.92 3.16 6.52
N PRO A 21 -13.20 3.55 6.42
CA PRO A 21 -14.31 2.64 6.70
C PRO A 21 -14.30 1.46 5.72
N VAL A 22 -14.43 0.23 6.23
CA VAL A 22 -14.49 -1.02 5.45
C VAL A 22 -15.70 -1.87 5.86
N PRO A 23 -16.94 -1.36 5.67
CA PRO A 23 -18.15 -1.96 6.21
C PRO A 23 -18.42 -3.38 5.69
N ASP A 24 -17.91 -3.73 4.51
CA ASP A 24 -18.10 -5.07 3.93
C ASP A 24 -17.16 -6.11 4.55
N MET A 25 -16.12 -5.66 5.26
CA MET A 25 -15.18 -6.51 6.00
C MET A 25 -15.54 -6.63 7.49
N ALA A 26 -16.70 -6.11 7.92
CA ALA A 26 -17.04 -5.95 9.33
C ALA A 26 -17.02 -7.25 10.15
N GLU A 27 -17.28 -8.39 9.53
CA GLU A 27 -17.20 -9.69 10.19
C GLU A 27 -15.80 -10.00 10.74
N PHE A 28 -14.74 -9.48 10.10
CA PHE A 28 -13.35 -9.64 10.53
C PHE A 28 -12.92 -8.61 11.60
N PHE A 29 -13.77 -7.62 11.89
CA PHE A 29 -13.55 -6.59 12.91
C PHE A 29 -14.47 -6.77 14.13
N GLY A 30 -14.95 -7.99 14.38
CA GLY A 30 -15.82 -8.30 15.52
C GLY A 30 -17.31 -8.04 15.27
N GLY A 31 -17.74 -7.94 14.01
CA GLY A 31 -19.14 -7.97 13.60
C GLY A 31 -19.89 -6.63 13.59
N SER A 32 -19.28 -5.55 14.09
CA SER A 32 -19.87 -4.20 14.04
C SER A 32 -19.45 -3.44 12.79
N LYS A 33 -20.39 -3.16 11.88
CA LYS A 33 -20.16 -2.34 10.68
C LYS A 33 -19.61 -0.94 10.96
N LYS A 34 -19.85 -0.38 12.15
CA LYS A 34 -19.41 0.98 12.52
C LYS A 34 -17.94 1.02 12.94
N ASP A 35 -17.41 -0.11 13.39
CA ASP A 35 -16.07 -0.22 13.96
C ASP A 35 -15.06 -0.81 12.96
N ALA A 36 -15.55 -1.36 11.85
CA ALA A 36 -14.75 -1.85 10.73
C ALA A 36 -14.02 -0.71 10.02
N LYS A 37 -12.81 -0.41 10.49
CA LYS A 37 -11.96 0.66 9.95
C LYS A 37 -10.54 0.15 9.73
N TRP A 38 -10.02 0.41 8.55
CA TRP A 38 -8.64 0.13 8.17
C TRP A 38 -7.78 1.37 8.32
N LYS A 39 -6.77 1.33 9.19
CA LYS A 39 -5.87 2.47 9.39
C LYS A 39 -4.75 2.44 8.37
N VAL A 40 -4.56 3.54 7.67
CA VAL A 40 -3.52 3.71 6.66
C VAL A 40 -2.65 4.94 6.89
N ARG A 41 -1.52 5.00 6.21
CA ARG A 41 -0.65 6.17 6.14
C ARG A 41 -0.27 6.54 4.71
N GLY A 42 0.16 7.79 4.52
CA GLY A 42 0.89 8.20 3.33
C GLY A 42 2.26 7.54 3.24
N LEU A 43 2.72 7.32 2.00
CA LEU A 43 4.03 6.76 1.69
C LEU A 43 5.10 7.84 1.57
N GLU A 44 6.34 7.44 1.81
CA GLU A 44 7.53 8.23 1.50
C GLU A 44 7.91 8.09 0.02
N GLY A 45 8.68 9.05 -0.51
CA GLY A 45 9.11 9.01 -1.91
C GLY A 45 9.89 7.74 -2.28
N VAL A 46 10.70 7.21 -1.35
CA VAL A 46 11.43 5.95 -1.55
C VAL A 46 10.50 4.74 -1.65
N GLU A 47 9.39 4.76 -0.91
CA GLU A 47 8.39 3.69 -0.90
C GLU A 47 7.59 3.68 -2.20
N VAL A 48 7.19 4.86 -2.69
CA VAL A 48 6.56 5.01 -4.01
C VAL A 48 7.47 4.49 -5.12
N GLY A 49 8.77 4.81 -5.06
CA GLY A 49 9.76 4.29 -6.00
C GLY A 49 9.90 2.77 -5.92
N ARG A 50 9.93 2.21 -4.70
CA ARG A 50 10.00 0.75 -4.48
C ARG A 50 8.78 0.02 -5.02
N ALA A 51 7.57 0.54 -4.81
CA ALA A 51 6.34 -0.04 -5.34
C ALA A 51 6.38 -0.17 -6.87
N LYS A 52 6.80 0.91 -7.56
CA LYS A 52 6.95 0.91 -9.03
C LYS A 52 8.02 -0.07 -9.50
N ALA A 53 9.16 -0.12 -8.80
CA ALA A 53 10.24 -1.04 -9.15
C ALA A 53 9.89 -2.51 -8.89
N ALA A 54 9.13 -2.80 -7.83
CA ALA A 54 8.65 -4.16 -7.53
C ALA A 54 7.66 -4.64 -8.61
N ALA A 55 6.72 -3.81 -9.03
CA ALA A 55 5.82 -4.12 -10.14
C ALA A 55 6.58 -4.38 -11.46
N ALA A 56 7.61 -3.58 -11.77
CA ALA A 56 8.45 -3.79 -12.95
C ALA A 56 9.31 -5.07 -12.85
N ARG A 57 9.83 -5.42 -11.65
CA ARG A 57 10.58 -6.67 -11.45
C ARG A 57 9.72 -7.91 -11.62
N ASN A 58 8.47 -7.88 -11.13
CA ASN A 58 7.56 -9.01 -11.28
C ASN A 58 7.32 -9.35 -12.77
N ARG A 59 7.21 -8.33 -13.64
CA ARG A 59 7.16 -8.52 -15.10
C ARG A 59 8.39 -9.23 -15.65
N ASN A 60 9.58 -8.80 -15.22
CA ASN A 60 10.84 -9.37 -15.74
C ASN A 60 11.03 -10.84 -15.33
N VAL A 61 10.62 -11.20 -14.11
CA VAL A 61 10.69 -12.59 -13.63
C VAL A 61 9.72 -13.48 -14.41
N ALA A 62 8.48 -13.03 -14.61
CA ALA A 62 7.49 -13.69 -15.46
C ALA A 62 8.03 -13.95 -16.88
N ALA A 63 8.52 -12.90 -17.56
CA ALA A 63 9.06 -13.00 -18.92
C ALA A 63 10.29 -13.93 -19.02
N ILE A 64 11.15 -13.97 -18.00
CA ILE A 64 12.29 -14.88 -17.94
C ILE A 64 11.81 -16.33 -17.74
N LEU A 65 10.82 -16.58 -16.89
CA LEU A 65 10.26 -17.91 -16.69
C LEU A 65 9.55 -18.44 -17.95
N GLU A 66 8.79 -17.60 -18.65
CA GLU A 66 8.16 -17.97 -19.94
C GLU A 66 9.21 -18.38 -20.99
N GLY A 67 10.37 -17.69 -21.02
CA GLY A 67 11.48 -18.03 -21.90
C GLY A 67 12.24 -19.31 -21.54
N LEU A 68 12.10 -19.82 -20.32
CA LEU A 68 12.84 -20.97 -19.79
C LEU A 68 12.02 -22.28 -19.73
N VAL A 69 10.68 -22.22 -19.87
CA VAL A 69 9.80 -23.40 -19.73
C VAL A 69 9.56 -24.10 -21.08
N SER A 70 10.06 -25.34 -21.20
CA SER A 70 9.79 -26.23 -22.34
C SER A 70 8.31 -26.62 -22.45
N PRO A 71 7.77 -26.90 -23.66
CA PRO A 71 6.33 -26.99 -23.94
C PRO A 71 5.51 -27.98 -23.08
N SER A 72 6.15 -29.00 -22.51
CA SER A 72 5.48 -30.14 -21.87
C SER A 72 5.08 -29.93 -20.41
N LYS A 73 5.48 -28.83 -19.75
CA LYS A 73 5.12 -28.50 -18.35
C LYS A 73 4.14 -27.32 -18.21
N LYS A 74 3.60 -26.84 -19.34
CA LYS A 74 2.77 -25.63 -19.45
C LYS A 74 1.41 -25.75 -18.74
N GLU A 75 0.83 -26.95 -18.65
CA GLU A 75 -0.53 -27.13 -18.10
C GLU A 75 -0.58 -27.16 -16.57
N ILE A 76 0.39 -27.80 -15.91
CA ILE A 76 0.37 -27.98 -14.45
C ILE A 76 0.79 -26.68 -13.74
N ALA A 77 1.79 -25.97 -14.26
CA ALA A 77 2.23 -24.70 -13.71
C ALA A 77 1.19 -23.57 -13.93
N SER A 78 0.54 -23.53 -15.10
CA SER A 78 -0.45 -22.49 -15.41
C SER A 78 -1.75 -22.60 -14.61
N SER A 79 -2.12 -23.81 -14.18
CA SER A 79 -3.36 -24.03 -13.43
C SER A 79 -3.25 -23.55 -11.98
N MET A 80 -2.09 -23.73 -11.34
CA MET A 80 -1.84 -23.21 -9.98
C MET A 80 -1.59 -21.69 -9.98
N ALA A 81 -0.94 -21.17 -11.03
CA ALA A 81 -0.72 -19.74 -11.25
C ALA A 81 -2.05 -18.96 -11.46
N LYS A 82 -2.98 -19.52 -12.24
CA LYS A 82 -4.32 -18.95 -12.48
C LYS A 82 -5.21 -18.92 -11.24
N LEU A 83 -5.10 -19.91 -10.35
CA LEU A 83 -5.92 -20.01 -9.13
C LEU A 83 -5.55 -18.96 -8.06
N VAL A 84 -4.32 -18.43 -8.10
CA VAL A 84 -3.81 -17.45 -7.12
C VAL A 84 -3.72 -16.04 -7.73
N GLY A 85 -4.05 -15.87 -9.02
CA GLY A 85 -3.82 -14.62 -9.73
C GLY A 85 -2.34 -14.26 -9.81
N VAL A 86 -1.46 -15.27 -9.79
CA VAL A 86 0.00 -15.12 -9.89
C VAL A 86 0.45 -15.92 -11.11
N GLY A 87 0.24 -15.33 -12.27
CA GLY A 87 0.77 -15.79 -13.55
C GLY A 87 0.57 -14.68 -14.58
N ASP A 88 1.66 -14.28 -15.23
CA ASP A 88 1.89 -13.42 -16.43
C ASP A 88 0.98 -12.23 -16.78
N ASP A 89 -0.08 -11.95 -16.03
CA ASP A 89 -1.15 -11.02 -16.44
C ASP A 89 -1.75 -10.23 -15.26
N VAL A 90 -0.99 -10.04 -14.17
CA VAL A 90 -1.39 -9.07 -13.13
C VAL A 90 -1.19 -7.67 -13.72
N PRO A 91 -2.26 -6.87 -13.88
CA PRO A 91 -2.10 -5.52 -14.41
C PRO A 91 -1.15 -4.71 -13.52
N ASP A 92 -0.33 -3.87 -14.14
CA ASP A 92 0.65 -3.04 -13.42
C ASP A 92 0.04 -2.24 -12.27
N ASP A 93 -1.18 -1.74 -12.47
CA ASP A 93 -1.92 -1.03 -11.42
C ASP A 93 -2.15 -1.91 -10.19
N ILE A 94 -2.53 -3.18 -10.35
CA ILE A 94 -2.74 -4.12 -9.25
C ILE A 94 -1.41 -4.43 -8.55
N ALA A 95 -0.35 -4.72 -9.31
CA ALA A 95 0.96 -5.02 -8.74
C ALA A 95 1.48 -3.84 -7.90
N ILE A 96 1.35 -2.61 -8.43
CA ILE A 96 1.72 -1.40 -7.71
C ILE A 96 0.83 -1.23 -6.47
N ARG A 97 -0.49 -1.43 -6.58
CA ARG A 97 -1.43 -1.26 -5.47
C ARG A 97 -1.22 -2.27 -4.34
N ILE A 98 -0.80 -3.50 -4.64
CA ILE A 98 -0.43 -4.49 -3.61
C ILE A 98 0.73 -3.95 -2.77
N GLU A 99 1.75 -3.39 -3.40
CA GLU A 99 2.89 -2.80 -2.70
C GLU A 99 2.47 -1.57 -1.88
N HIS A 100 1.58 -0.73 -2.43
CA HIS A 100 1.02 0.40 -1.68
C HIS A 100 0.24 -0.08 -0.45
N PHE A 101 -0.57 -1.12 -0.60
CA PHE A 101 -1.36 -1.70 0.47
C PHE A 101 -0.47 -2.22 1.60
N ILE A 102 0.59 -2.97 1.27
CA ILE A 102 1.55 -3.53 2.24
C ILE A 102 2.25 -2.39 3.00
N MET A 103 2.83 -1.42 2.29
CA MET A 103 3.61 -0.35 2.93
C MET A 103 2.73 0.67 3.66
N GLY A 104 1.52 0.93 3.14
CA GLY A 104 0.62 1.96 3.64
C GLY A 104 -0.36 1.50 4.71
N SER A 105 -0.52 0.20 4.93
CA SER A 105 -1.38 -0.33 6.01
C SER A 105 -0.68 -0.23 7.37
N VAL A 106 -1.38 0.36 8.34
CA VAL A 106 -0.90 0.55 9.71
C VAL A 106 -1.63 -0.38 10.68
N GLU A 107 -2.95 -0.52 10.51
CA GLU A 107 -3.77 -1.36 11.38
C GLU A 107 -4.97 -1.91 10.60
N PRO A 108 -5.01 -3.23 10.33
CA PRO A 108 -3.95 -4.19 10.59
C PRO A 108 -2.68 -3.89 9.75
N GLU A 109 -1.51 -4.30 10.23
CA GLU A 109 -0.32 -4.40 9.38
C GLU A 109 -0.59 -5.45 8.30
N ALA A 110 -0.12 -5.20 7.07
CA ALA A 110 -0.39 -6.05 5.94
C ALA A 110 0.89 -6.66 5.37
N ASP A 111 0.81 -7.94 5.03
CA ASP A 111 1.80 -8.65 4.23
C ASP A 111 1.25 -8.99 2.84
N LEU A 112 2.05 -9.70 2.04
CA LEU A 112 1.68 -10.09 0.68
C LEU A 112 0.47 -11.02 0.64
N GLU A 113 0.33 -11.91 1.62
CA GLU A 113 -0.77 -12.87 1.68
C GLU A 113 -2.09 -12.16 1.97
N LEU A 114 -2.09 -11.26 2.95
CA LEU A 114 -3.25 -10.43 3.29
C LEU A 114 -3.62 -9.53 2.12
N ALA A 115 -2.65 -8.83 1.51
CA ALA A 115 -2.90 -7.94 0.37
C ALA A 115 -3.55 -8.68 -0.81
N LYS A 116 -3.05 -9.88 -1.17
CA LYS A 116 -3.65 -10.71 -2.23
C LYS A 116 -5.05 -11.19 -1.85
N THR A 117 -5.25 -11.58 -0.61
CA THR A 117 -6.55 -12.08 -0.12
C THR A 117 -7.61 -10.98 -0.14
N VAL A 118 -7.27 -9.76 0.31
CA VAL A 118 -8.15 -8.60 0.27
C VAL A 118 -8.40 -8.15 -1.18
N CYS A 119 -7.36 -8.10 -2.02
CA CYS A 119 -7.51 -7.79 -3.45
C CYS A 119 -8.47 -8.76 -4.16
N ARG A 120 -8.41 -10.05 -3.83
CA ARG A 120 -9.28 -11.09 -4.43
C ARG A 120 -10.70 -11.08 -3.88
N SER A 121 -10.85 -10.90 -2.56
CA SER A 121 -12.12 -11.17 -1.86
C SER A 121 -12.92 -9.89 -1.60
N PHE A 122 -12.25 -8.75 -1.43
CA PHE A 122 -12.83 -7.44 -1.19
C PHE A 122 -12.20 -6.38 -2.13
N PRO A 123 -12.33 -6.54 -3.46
CA PRO A 123 -11.65 -5.67 -4.44
C PRO A 123 -12.04 -4.19 -4.29
N VAL A 124 -13.30 -3.88 -3.97
CA VAL A 124 -13.75 -2.49 -3.77
C VAL A 124 -13.06 -1.86 -2.55
N GLU A 125 -12.95 -2.58 -1.44
CA GLU A 125 -12.26 -2.10 -0.24
C GLU A 125 -10.75 -1.98 -0.49
N PHE A 126 -10.15 -2.95 -1.18
CA PHE A 126 -8.76 -2.88 -1.61
C PHE A 126 -8.46 -1.60 -2.41
N TYR A 127 -9.31 -1.28 -3.39
CA TYR A 127 -9.17 -0.06 -4.19
C TYR A 127 -9.40 1.20 -3.36
N THR A 128 -10.35 1.18 -2.43
CA THR A 128 -10.64 2.31 -1.53
C THR A 128 -9.45 2.60 -0.60
N ILE A 129 -8.92 1.57 0.04
CA ILE A 129 -7.75 1.65 0.94
C ILE A 129 -6.53 2.15 0.17
N THR A 130 -6.21 1.55 -0.97
CA THR A 130 -5.03 1.94 -1.77
C THR A 130 -5.15 3.33 -2.37
N THR A 131 -6.37 3.75 -2.74
CA THR A 131 -6.64 5.13 -3.18
C THR A 131 -6.42 6.11 -2.05
N LYS A 132 -6.91 5.81 -0.84
CA LYS A 132 -6.64 6.66 0.32
C LYS A 132 -5.15 6.79 0.61
N ILE A 133 -4.38 5.70 0.53
CA ILE A 133 -2.92 5.73 0.68
C ILE A 133 -2.29 6.70 -0.35
N LEU A 134 -2.74 6.65 -1.61
CA LEU A 134 -2.26 7.57 -2.65
C LEU A 134 -2.65 9.02 -2.39
N GLU A 135 -3.88 9.28 -1.93
CA GLU A 135 -4.33 10.63 -1.54
C GLU A 135 -3.46 11.20 -0.42
N LEU A 136 -3.22 10.44 0.64
CA LEU A 136 -2.36 10.85 1.75
C LEU A 136 -0.92 11.07 1.31
N THR A 137 -0.42 10.22 0.41
CA THR A 137 0.92 10.36 -0.19
C THR A 137 1.02 11.66 -1.00
N GLY A 138 0.02 11.96 -1.82
CA GLY A 138 -0.05 13.19 -2.62
C GLY A 138 -0.17 14.46 -1.77
N ALA A 139 -0.82 14.37 -0.61
CA ALA A 139 -0.95 15.48 0.34
C ALA A 139 0.34 15.78 1.13
N GLY A 140 1.38 14.96 0.96
CA GLY A 140 2.66 15.11 1.63
C GLY A 140 2.60 14.89 3.15
N HIS A 141 3.76 14.92 3.78
CA HIS A 141 3.87 14.78 5.23
C HIS A 141 3.43 16.06 5.95
N LEU A 142 2.97 15.91 7.19
CA LEU A 142 2.72 17.05 8.05
C LEU A 142 3.99 17.39 8.84
N PRO A 143 4.29 18.68 9.05
CA PRO A 143 5.23 19.04 10.10
C PRO A 143 4.58 18.64 11.42
N GLY A 144 5.16 17.65 12.10
CA GLY A 144 4.69 17.16 13.39
C GLY A 144 4.50 18.32 14.37
N LYS A 145 3.62 18.14 15.37
CA LYS A 145 3.32 19.20 16.34
C LYS A 145 4.64 19.75 16.92
N PRO A 146 4.91 21.07 16.81
CA PRO A 146 6.11 21.63 17.39
C PRO A 146 6.17 21.32 18.88
N LYS A 147 7.37 21.02 19.40
CA LYS A 147 7.57 20.84 20.85
C LYS A 147 6.94 22.04 21.57
N PRO A 148 6.14 21.83 22.64
CA PRO A 148 5.67 22.95 23.44
C PRO A 148 6.89 23.72 23.94
N SER A 149 7.03 24.98 23.52
CA SER A 149 8.07 25.86 24.02
C SER A 149 7.72 26.19 25.48
N GLY A 150 8.15 25.33 26.39
CA GLY A 150 7.99 25.51 27.82
C GLY A 150 8.93 26.59 28.32
N LYS A 151 8.60 27.87 28.09
CA LYS A 151 9.10 28.97 28.91
C LYS A 151 8.06 29.19 30.02
N LYS A 152 8.25 28.51 31.16
CA LYS A 152 7.76 29.06 32.43
C LYS A 152 8.83 30.02 32.90
N GLU A 153 8.65 31.30 32.59
CA GLU A 153 9.35 32.35 33.33
C GLU A 153 8.86 32.28 34.79
N LYS A 154 9.81 32.08 35.69
CA LYS A 154 9.66 32.34 37.12
C LYS A 154 10.01 33.79 37.38
#